data_AF-H2C4A8-F1
#
_entry.id   AF-H2C4A8-F1
#
_cell.length_a   1.000
_cell.length_b   1.000
_cell.length_c   1.000
_cell.angle_alpha   90.00
_cell.angle_beta   90.00
_cell.angle_gamma   90.00
#
_symmetry.space_group_name_H-M   'P 1'
#
loop_
_entity.id
_entity.type
_entity.pdbx_description
1 polymer ?
#
loop_
_entity_poly.entity_id
_entity_poly.type
_entity_poly.pdbx_seq_one_letter_code
_entity_poly.pdbx_strand_id
1 'polypeptide(L)'
;MLLLAFVTQVNGMTKDEVVKALVEQVVAMGFKVRLMTLDAGFYTIDVLNFVSQFKYVIAVPVGDVKVYEEFDGEYETNSKRHRRDEQVKFRLLVYSKEKVRRKKRTLVYFARATNLDLPKGRC
;
A
#
# COMPACT_ATOMS: atom_id res chain seq x y z
N MET A 1 10.61 -7.62 -18.55
CA MET A 1 10.77 -6.22 -19.00
C MET A 1 10.69 -5.34 -17.76
N LEU A 2 11.70 -4.51 -17.52
CA LEU A 2 11.70 -3.53 -16.44
C LEU A 2 11.33 -2.18 -17.06
N LEU A 3 10.29 -1.52 -16.52
CA LEU A 3 9.85 -0.20 -16.95
C LEU A 3 10.20 0.79 -15.84
N LEU A 4 10.94 1.85 -16.18
CA LEU A 4 11.25 2.93 -15.26
C LEU A 4 10.33 4.12 -15.58
N ALA A 5 9.55 4.57 -14.61
CA ALA A 5 8.75 5.80 -14.69
C ALA A 5 9.28 6.81 -13.68
N PHE A 6 9.29 8.08 -14.03
CA PHE A 6 9.80 9.17 -13.19
C PHE A 6 8.97 10.44 -13.39
N VAL A 7 8.82 11.20 -12.30
CA VAL A 7 8.14 12.49 -12.27
C VAL A 7 9.12 13.52 -11.76
N THR A 8 9.18 14.67 -12.42
CA THR A 8 9.95 15.83 -11.94
C THR A 8 9.27 16.39 -10.69
N GLN A 9 9.95 16.35 -9.55
CA GLN A 9 9.44 17.00 -8.34
C GLN A 9 9.56 18.52 -8.47
N VAL A 10 8.43 19.20 -8.29
CA VAL A 10 8.35 20.65 -8.18
C VAL A 10 8.03 21.04 -6.74
N ASN A 11 8.53 22.19 -6.30
CA ASN A 11 8.29 22.67 -4.93
C ASN A 11 6.78 22.80 -4.67
N GLY A 12 6.32 22.25 -3.55
CA GLY A 12 4.92 22.26 -3.14
C GLY A 12 4.11 21.04 -3.57
N MET A 13 4.67 20.14 -4.39
CA MET A 13 3.98 18.92 -4.79
C MET A 13 3.78 17.98 -3.60
N THR A 14 2.56 17.46 -3.43
CA THR A 14 2.24 16.51 -2.37
C THR A 14 2.63 15.08 -2.77
N LYS A 15 2.66 14.17 -1.79
CA LYS A 15 3.06 12.77 -2.04
C LYS A 15 2.06 12.03 -2.91
N ASP A 16 0.77 12.29 -2.72
CA ASP A 16 -0.31 11.72 -3.52
C ASP A 16 -0.29 12.26 -4.96
N GLU A 17 0.05 13.53 -5.18
CA GLU A 17 0.25 14.07 -6.53
C GLU A 17 1.39 13.35 -7.27
N VAL A 18 2.52 13.10 -6.60
CA VAL A 18 3.63 12.32 -7.17
C VAL A 18 3.17 10.90 -7.55
N VAL A 19 2.46 10.20 -6.65
CA VAL A 19 1.98 8.83 -6.91
C VAL A 19 0.95 8.82 -8.04
N LYS A 20 0.04 9.78 -8.08
CA LYS A 20 -0.97 9.92 -9.12
C LYS A 20 -0.33 10.09 -10.50
N ALA A 21 0.62 11.01 -10.63
CA ALA A 21 1.33 11.23 -11.89
C ALA A 21 2.06 9.96 -12.37
N LEU A 22 2.68 9.20 -11.47
CA LEU A 22 3.34 7.94 -11.83
C LEU A 22 2.34 6.87 -12.30
N VAL A 23 1.21 6.72 -11.60
CA VAL A 23 0.17 5.76 -12.00
C VAL A 23 -0.42 6.12 -13.36
N GLU A 24 -0.73 7.40 -13.58
CA GLU A 24 -1.26 7.90 -14.85
C GLU A 24 -0.29 7.62 -16.01
N GLN A 25 1.01 7.86 -15.83
CA GLN A 25 2.03 7.51 -16.83
C GLN A 25 2.02 6.01 -17.17
N VAL A 26 2.00 5.14 -16.16
CA VAL A 26 2.03 3.68 -16.35
C VAL A 26 0.77 3.18 -17.07
N VAL A 27 -0.39 3.71 -16.71
CA VAL A 27 -1.67 3.37 -17.35
C VAL A 27 -1.74 3.89 -18.78
N ALA A 28 -1.24 5.11 -19.05
CA ALA A 28 -1.18 5.68 -20.39
C ALA A 28 -0.31 4.86 -21.35
N MET A 29 0.70 4.17 -20.83
CA MET A 29 1.52 3.22 -21.58
C MET A 29 0.83 1.85 -21.82
N GLY A 30 -0.42 1.69 -21.38
CA GLY A 30 -1.20 0.46 -21.57
C GLY A 30 -0.94 -0.63 -20.54
N PHE A 31 -0.16 -0.35 -19.48
CA PHE A 31 0.11 -1.32 -18.43
C PHE A 31 -0.96 -1.31 -17.34
N LYS A 32 -1.38 -2.50 -16.91
CA LYS A 32 -2.28 -2.68 -15.77
C LYS A 32 -1.47 -2.94 -14.50
N VAL A 33 -1.47 -1.98 -13.58
CA VAL A 33 -0.88 -2.15 -12.24
C VAL A 33 -1.71 -3.18 -11.46
N ARG A 34 -1.04 -4.17 -10.85
CA ARG A 34 -1.66 -5.18 -9.97
C ARG A 34 -1.15 -5.12 -8.53
N LEU A 35 0.09 -4.72 -8.37
CA LEU A 35 0.80 -4.62 -7.10
C LEU A 35 1.52 -3.27 -7.05
N MET A 36 1.39 -2.57 -5.93
CA MET A 36 2.12 -1.35 -5.63
C MET A 36 2.87 -1.55 -4.32
N THR A 37 4.17 -1.28 -4.34
CA THR A 37 4.99 -1.30 -3.12
C THR A 37 5.32 0.14 -2.77
N LEU A 38 4.88 0.59 -1.60
CA LEU A 38 5.14 1.94 -1.13
C LEU A 38 6.33 1.90 -0.14
N ASP A 39 7.25 2.84 -0.32
CA ASP A 39 8.24 3.13 0.72
C ASP A 39 7.54 3.75 1.94
N ALA A 40 8.14 3.62 3.14
CA ALA A 40 7.60 4.20 4.37
C ALA A 40 7.32 5.70 4.23
N GLY A 41 8.15 6.41 3.46
CA GLY A 41 7.94 7.83 3.15
C GLY A 41 6.63 8.13 2.42
N PHE A 42 6.05 7.18 1.68
CA PHE A 42 4.82 7.35 0.89
C PHE A 42 3.58 6.72 1.53
N TYR A 43 3.72 6.10 2.71
CA TYR A 43 2.59 5.55 3.46
C TYR A 43 1.84 6.65 4.22
N THR A 44 1.21 7.57 3.48
CA THR A 44 0.35 8.63 4.04
C THR A 44 -1.12 8.38 3.75
N ILE A 45 -2.01 8.95 4.56
CA ILE A 45 -3.46 8.81 4.37
C ILE A 45 -3.89 9.29 2.99
N ASP A 46 -3.36 10.41 2.50
CA ASP A 46 -3.71 10.94 1.18
C ASP A 46 -3.33 9.98 0.05
N VAL A 47 -2.13 9.38 0.12
CA VAL A 47 -1.68 8.37 -0.85
C VAL A 47 -2.56 7.13 -0.76
N LEU A 48 -2.87 6.65 0.45
CA LEU A 48 -3.73 5.49 0.65
C LEU A 48 -5.16 5.74 0.16
N ASN A 49 -5.69 6.95 0.35
CA ASN A 49 -7.00 7.36 -0.17
C ASN A 49 -7.03 7.44 -1.70
N PHE A 50 -5.95 7.90 -2.33
CA PHE A 50 -5.85 7.89 -3.78
C PHE A 50 -5.77 6.44 -4.31
N VAL A 51 -4.81 5.67 -3.78
CA VAL A 51 -4.57 4.28 -4.22
C VAL A 51 -5.80 3.41 -3.93
N SER A 52 -6.59 3.77 -2.92
CA SER A 52 -7.74 2.95 -2.53
C SER A 52 -8.88 2.92 -3.51
N GLN A 53 -8.95 3.91 -4.40
CA GLN A 53 -9.91 3.95 -5.48
C GLN A 53 -9.69 2.81 -6.49
N PHE A 54 -8.51 2.17 -6.46
CA PHE A 54 -8.09 1.11 -7.37
C PHE A 54 -8.04 -0.26 -6.68
N LYS A 55 -8.22 -1.32 -7.48
CA LYS A 55 -8.10 -2.71 -7.02
C LYS A 55 -6.64 -3.19 -7.03
N TYR A 56 -5.78 -2.54 -6.25
CA TYR A 56 -4.37 -2.91 -6.12
C TYR A 56 -4.09 -3.70 -4.84
N VAL A 57 -3.08 -4.56 -4.89
CA VAL A 57 -2.40 -5.07 -3.71
C VAL A 57 -1.37 -4.02 -3.31
N ILE A 58 -1.36 -3.59 -2.05
CA ILE A 58 -0.40 -2.61 -1.51
C ILE A 58 0.54 -3.36 -0.57
N ALA A 59 1.84 -3.34 -0.79
CA ALA A 59 2.79 -3.80 0.24
C ALA A 59 3.11 -2.63 1.17
N VAL A 60 2.99 -2.85 2.49
CA VAL A 60 3.15 -1.82 3.52
C VAL A 60 4.20 -2.26 4.55
N PRO A 61 5.08 -1.37 5.03
CA PRO A 61 6.09 -1.73 6.03
C PRO A 61 5.48 -1.88 7.43
N VAL A 62 6.05 -2.79 8.24
CA VAL A 62 5.60 -3.13 9.61
C VAL A 62 5.48 -1.91 10.51
N GLY A 63 6.48 -1.04 10.42
CA GLY A 63 6.65 0.07 11.36
C GLY A 63 5.50 1.05 11.32
N ASP A 64 4.87 1.17 10.15
CA ASP A 64 3.79 2.12 9.93
C ASP A 64 2.42 1.55 10.34
N VAL A 65 2.18 0.25 10.11
CA VAL A 65 0.93 -0.41 10.54
C VAL A 65 0.93 -0.86 12.00
N LYS A 66 2.12 -1.02 12.62
CA LYS A 66 2.32 -1.49 14.00
C LYS A 66 1.65 -2.84 14.32
N VAL A 67 1.52 -3.69 13.31
CA VAL A 67 1.02 -5.07 13.44
C VAL A 67 2.21 -6.04 13.28
N TYR A 68 2.57 -6.71 14.37
CA TYR A 68 3.81 -7.50 14.46
C TYR A 68 3.58 -9.01 14.44
N GLU A 69 2.33 -9.44 14.39
CA GLU A 69 1.90 -10.83 14.43
C GLU A 69 1.10 -11.18 13.16
N GLU A 70 0.76 -12.46 12.99
CA GLU A 70 -0.14 -12.87 11.93
C GLU A 70 -1.49 -12.20 12.10
N PHE A 71 -1.98 -11.58 11.03
CA PHE A 71 -3.18 -10.76 11.07
C PHE A 71 -3.97 -10.89 9.77
N ASP A 72 -5.27 -11.12 9.89
CA ASP A 72 -6.22 -11.05 8.77
C ASP A 72 -7.49 -10.35 9.27
N GLY A 73 -7.64 -9.08 8.92
CA GLY A 73 -8.77 -8.29 9.39
C GLY A 73 -8.83 -6.90 8.80
N GLU A 74 -9.85 -6.15 9.19
CA GLU A 74 -9.97 -4.72 8.85
C GLU A 74 -9.00 -3.90 9.69
N TYR A 75 -8.24 -3.06 9.01
CA TYR A 75 -7.35 -2.05 9.57
C TYR A 75 -7.87 -0.67 9.19
N GLU A 76 -7.95 0.21 10.18
CA GLU A 76 -8.25 1.64 10.00
C GLU A 76 -6.98 2.43 10.32
N THR A 77 -6.58 3.33 9.43
CA THR A 77 -5.46 4.23 9.71
C THR A 77 -5.76 5.08 10.94
N ASN A 78 -4.72 5.52 11.65
CA ASN A 78 -4.89 6.36 12.84
C ASN A 78 -3.90 7.52 12.82
N SER A 79 -4.17 8.53 11.99
CA SER A 79 -3.40 9.78 11.96
C SER A 79 -4.06 10.88 12.77
N LYS A 80 -3.25 11.63 13.54
CA LYS A 80 -3.68 12.83 14.25
C LYS A 80 -3.95 14.04 13.34
N ARG A 81 -3.47 14.01 12.10
CA ARG A 81 -3.61 15.12 11.13
C ARG A 81 -4.91 15.07 10.33
N HIS A 82 -5.64 13.96 10.39
CA HIS A 82 -6.85 13.73 9.61
C HIS A 82 -8.03 13.43 10.55
N ARG A 83 -9.24 13.79 10.12
CA ARG A 83 -10.47 13.45 10.84
C ARG A 83 -10.73 11.95 10.79
N ARG A 84 -11.68 11.47 11.59
CA ARG A 84 -12.00 10.04 11.68
C ARG A 84 -12.60 9.49 10.38
N ASP A 85 -13.44 10.27 9.72
CA ASP A 85 -14.05 9.98 8.43
C ASP A 85 -13.07 10.06 7.24
N GLU A 86 -11.92 10.71 7.44
CA GLU A 86 -10.83 10.78 6.46
C GLU A 86 -9.85 9.59 6.58
N GLN A 87 -9.95 8.80 7.64
CA GLN A 87 -9.11 7.61 7.82
C GLN A 87 -9.48 6.52 6.81
N VAL A 88 -8.47 5.78 6.34
CA VAL A 88 -8.65 4.74 5.33
C VAL A 88 -8.87 3.40 6.00
N LYS A 89 -9.91 2.68 5.59
CA LYS A 89 -10.20 1.31 6.02
C LYS A 89 -9.87 0.30 4.93
N PHE A 90 -9.17 -0.77 5.29
CA PHE A 90 -8.85 -1.85 4.37
C PHE A 90 -8.55 -3.16 5.07
N ARG A 91 -8.61 -4.26 4.30
CA ARG A 91 -8.23 -5.57 4.81
C ARG A 91 -6.70 -5.70 4.80
N LEU A 92 -6.12 -5.81 5.99
CA LEU A 92 -4.69 -6.04 6.16
C LEU A 92 -4.46 -7.55 6.34
N LEU A 93 -3.52 -8.09 5.55
CA LEU A 93 -3.01 -9.45 5.69
C LEU A 93 -1.53 -9.39 6.06
N VAL A 94 -1.21 -9.85 7.27
CA VAL A 94 0.15 -10.00 7.76
C VAL A 94 0.44 -11.49 7.86
N TYR A 95 1.35 -11.97 7.03
CA TYR A 95 1.86 -13.33 7.12
C TYR A 95 3.33 -13.28 7.53
N SER A 96 3.64 -13.92 8.65
CA SER A 96 5.03 -14.11 9.06
C SER A 96 5.55 -15.36 8.36
N LYS A 97 6.50 -15.24 7.43
CA LYS A 97 7.27 -16.42 7.01
C LYS A 97 8.36 -16.67 8.05
N GLU A 98 8.24 -17.78 8.78
CA GLU A 98 9.24 -18.17 9.78
C GLU A 98 10.49 -18.83 9.15
N LYS A 99 11.66 -18.41 9.67
CA LYS A 99 12.98 -19.06 9.73
C LYS A 99 13.65 -19.58 8.44
N VAL A 100 14.48 -18.72 7.85
CA VAL A 100 15.77 -19.20 7.29
C VAL A 100 16.71 -19.42 8.47
N ARG A 101 17.22 -20.64 8.64
CA ARG A 101 18.20 -21.00 9.67
C ARG A 101 19.33 -19.95 9.69
N ARG A 102 19.48 -19.27 10.84
CA ARG A 102 20.48 -18.22 11.16
C ARG A 102 20.26 -16.87 10.43
N LYS A 103 19.87 -15.88 11.24
CA LYS A 103 19.82 -14.42 11.02
C LYS A 103 18.60 -13.86 10.29
N LYS A 104 17.82 -13.11 11.11
CA LYS A 104 16.77 -12.13 10.82
C LYS A 104 15.44 -12.69 10.27
N ARG A 105 14.36 -12.40 11.01
CA ARG A 105 12.97 -12.53 10.55
C ARG A 105 12.81 -11.62 9.33
N THR A 106 12.50 -12.18 8.17
CA THR A 106 12.07 -11.40 7.00
C THR A 106 10.54 -11.38 7.01
N LEU A 107 9.99 -10.31 7.56
CA LEU A 107 8.55 -10.09 7.56
C LEU A 107 8.16 -9.60 6.15
N VAL A 108 7.32 -10.35 5.45
CA VAL A 108 6.84 -9.99 4.10
C VAL A 108 5.35 -9.66 4.22
N TYR A 109 5.01 -8.39 4.04
CA TYR A 109 3.65 -7.90 4.18
C TYR A 109 2.95 -7.86 2.81
N PHE A 110 1.69 -8.28 2.78
CA PHE A 110 0.82 -8.17 1.61
C PHE A 110 -0.48 -7.49 2.06
N ALA A 111 -0.68 -6.19 1.82
CA ALA A 111 -2.00 -5.58 2.04
C ALA A 111 -2.86 -5.75 0.77
N ARG A 112 -4.11 -6.20 0.95
CA ARG A 112 -5.03 -6.54 -0.14
C ARG A 112 -6.15 -5.50 -0.22
N ALA A 113 -6.34 -4.96 -1.43
CA ALA A 113 -7.46 -4.17 -1.95
C ALA A 113 -8.40 -3.51 -0.93
N THR A 114 -8.25 -2.20 -0.83
CA THR A 114 -9.14 -1.23 -0.18
C THR A 114 -10.40 -0.98 -1.03
N ASN A 115 -11.29 -1.95 -1.11
CA ASN A 115 -12.72 -1.76 -1.33
C ASN A 115 -13.38 -3.13 -1.16
N LEU A 116 -13.80 -3.41 0.08
CA LEU A 116 -14.76 -4.47 0.46
C LEU A 116 -15.72 -4.73 -0.73
N ASP A 117 -15.76 -5.86 -1.43
CA ASP A 117 -15.61 -7.26 -1.07
C ASP A 117 -14.60 -8.02 -1.93
N LEU A 118 -13.87 -8.94 -1.30
CA LEU A 118 -13.25 -10.06 -1.99
C LEU A 118 -13.86 -11.35 -1.43
N PRO A 119 -14.56 -12.15 -2.25
CA PRO A 119 -15.21 -13.36 -1.77
C PRO A 119 -14.19 -14.25 -1.07
N LYS A 120 -14.56 -14.79 0.09
CA LYS A 120 -13.79 -15.86 0.74
C LYS A 120 -13.84 -17.09 -0.18
N GLY A 121 -12.87 -17.25 -1.07
CA GLY A 121 -12.80 -18.45 -1.90
C GLY A 121 -11.80 -18.41 -3.05
N ARG A 122 -10.82 -19.31 -2.94
CA ARG A 122 -9.83 -19.81 -3.92
C ARG A 122 -8.60 -18.94 -4.18
N CYS A 123 -7.53 -19.42 -3.56
CA CYS A 123 -6.13 -19.21 -3.92
C CYS A 123 -5.85 -19.64 -5.36
#